data_AF-A0A1F9CYV5-F1
#
_entry.id   AF-A0A1F9CYV5-F1
#
_cell.length_a   1.000
_cell.length_b   1.000
_cell.length_c   1.000
_cell.angle_alpha   90.00
_cell.angle_beta   90.00
_cell.angle_gamma   90.00
#
_symmetry.space_group_name_H-M   'P 1'
#
loop_
_entity.id
_entity.type
_entity.pdbx_description
1 polymer ?
#
loop_
_entity_poly.entity_id
_entity_poly.type
_entity_poly.pdbx_seq_one_letter_code
_entity_poly.pdbx_strand_id
1 'polypeptide(L)'
;MLVEKLPAEVEKEGLDRNELQRAVESKLRSAGIRLLTKEESLRAPGEPYLYININVNVAKTESDIYPYSIDMLFIQKVSLLRDPKLTSYAVTWSTGGVGSIAKPILSQLRESVEAMVDVFVNAYLMENPK
;
A
#
# COMPACT_ATOMS: atom_id res chain seq x y z
N MET A 1 -1.92 -8.25 -3.91
CA MET A 1 -1.64 -7.08 -3.03
C MET A 1 -1.27 -7.58 -1.65
N LEU A 2 -0.48 -6.82 -0.91
CA LEU A 2 -0.12 -7.08 0.47
C LEU A 2 -0.22 -5.77 1.29
N VAL A 3 -0.99 -5.78 2.37
CA VAL A 3 -0.86 -4.75 3.42
C VAL A 3 0.10 -5.32 4.47
N GLU A 4 1.11 -4.55 4.86
CA GLU A 4 2.06 -4.95 5.90
C GLU A 4 1.33 -5.13 7.24
N LYS A 5 1.95 -5.89 8.16
CA LYS A 5 1.45 -5.97 9.53
C LYS A 5 1.42 -4.58 10.16
N LEU A 6 0.26 -4.21 10.72
CA LEU A 6 0.11 -2.97 11.46
C LEU A 6 0.73 -3.09 12.87
N PRO A 7 1.21 -1.98 13.46
CA PRO A 7 1.59 -1.97 14.87
C PRO A 7 0.40 -2.39 15.76
N ALA A 8 0.64 -3.18 16.80
CA ALA A 8 -0.42 -3.75 17.63
C ALA A 8 -1.27 -2.68 18.34
N GLU A 9 -0.66 -1.54 18.64
CA GLU A 9 -1.31 -0.39 19.26
C GLU A 9 -2.27 0.29 18.28
N VAL A 10 -1.97 0.28 16.98
CA VAL A 10 -2.84 0.83 15.93
C VAL A 10 -4.04 -0.08 15.71
N GLU A 11 -3.83 -1.41 15.73
CA GLU A 11 -4.93 -2.39 15.66
C GLU A 11 -5.87 -2.29 16.87
N LYS A 12 -5.32 -2.11 18.09
CA LYS A 12 -6.11 -1.92 19.32
C LYS A 12 -7.00 -0.68 19.30
N GLU A 13 -6.55 0.37 18.63
CA GLU A 13 -7.30 1.62 18.54
C GLU A 13 -8.36 1.56 17.42
N GLY A 14 -8.35 0.53 16.56
CA GLY A 14 -9.46 0.18 15.65
C GLY A 14 -9.13 0.14 14.17
N LEU A 15 -7.86 0.28 13.76
CA LEU A 15 -7.49 0.09 12.36
C LEU A 15 -7.21 -1.39 12.09
N ASP A 16 -8.18 -2.09 11.50
CA ASP A 16 -8.02 -3.50 11.13
C ASP A 16 -7.34 -3.63 9.75
N ARG A 17 -6.24 -4.39 9.72
CA ARG A 17 -5.47 -4.66 8.51
C ARG A 17 -6.32 -5.31 7.40
N ASN A 18 -7.20 -6.25 7.76
CA ASN A 18 -7.97 -6.99 6.78
C ASN A 18 -9.10 -6.13 6.20
N GLU A 19 -9.73 -5.27 7.00
CA GLU A 19 -10.69 -4.28 6.54
C GLU A 19 -10.04 -3.29 5.58
N LEU A 20 -8.86 -2.78 5.91
CA LEU A 20 -8.11 -1.90 5.03
C LEU A 20 -7.78 -2.60 3.70
N GLN A 21 -7.26 -3.82 3.76
CA GLN A 21 -6.98 -4.61 2.56
C GLN A 21 -8.24 -4.80 1.70
N ARG A 22 -9.37 -5.19 2.30
CA ARG A 22 -10.64 -5.36 1.58
C ARG A 22 -11.12 -4.06 0.93
N ALA A 23 -10.99 -2.93 1.62
CA ALA A 23 -11.37 -1.62 1.09
C ALA A 23 -10.54 -1.26 -0.14
N VAL A 24 -9.22 -1.42 -0.06
CA VAL A 24 -8.31 -1.17 -1.20
C VAL A 24 -8.61 -2.11 -2.37
N GLU A 25 -8.75 -3.41 -2.11
CA GLU A 25 -9.05 -4.37 -3.17
C GLU A 25 -10.40 -4.09 -3.85
N SER A 26 -11.43 -3.70 -3.08
CA SER A 26 -12.73 -3.30 -3.62
C SER A 26 -12.60 -2.12 -4.58
N LYS A 27 -11.79 -1.13 -4.19
CA LYS A 27 -11.54 0.08 -4.99
C LYS A 27 -10.80 -0.23 -6.29
N LEU A 28 -9.76 -1.06 -6.23
CA LEU A 28 -9.03 -1.52 -7.42
C LEU A 28 -9.94 -2.29 -8.39
N ARG A 29 -10.78 -3.21 -7.88
CA ARG A 29 -11.77 -3.93 -8.69
C ARG A 29 -12.79 -3.00 -9.33
N SER A 30 -13.27 -2.00 -8.59
CA SER A 30 -14.23 -1.02 -9.08
C SER A 30 -13.67 -0.14 -10.20
N ALA A 31 -12.35 0.11 -10.19
CA ALA A 31 -11.64 0.78 -11.26
C ALA A 31 -11.34 -0.13 -12.48
N GLY A 32 -11.76 -1.40 -12.46
CA GLY A 32 -11.51 -2.37 -13.52
C GLY A 32 -10.11 -2.99 -13.50
N ILE A 33 -9.33 -2.78 -12.43
CA ILE A 33 -8.01 -3.39 -12.27
C ILE A 33 -8.19 -4.81 -11.74
N ARG A 34 -7.75 -5.80 -12.52
CA ARG A 34 -7.80 -7.21 -12.12
C ARG A 34 -6.83 -7.45 -10.96
N LEU A 35 -7.35 -8.01 -9.87
CA LEU A 35 -6.53 -8.47 -8.76
C LEU A 35 -6.10 -9.92 -8.97
N LEU A 36 -4.81 -10.15 -8.87
CA LEU A 36 -4.22 -11.48 -8.94
C LEU A 36 -4.18 -12.13 -7.56
N THR A 37 -4.46 -13.43 -7.50
CA THR A 37 -4.07 -14.22 -6.31
C THR A 37 -2.54 -14.26 -6.18
N LYS A 38 -2.04 -14.74 -5.05
CA LYS A 38 -0.59 -14.93 -4.86
C LYS A 38 -0.01 -15.86 -5.94
N GLU A 39 -0.69 -16.96 -6.22
CA GLU A 39 -0.28 -17.96 -7.21
C GLU A 39 -0.39 -17.44 -8.65
N GLU A 40 -1.35 -16.56 -8.93
CA GLU A 40 -1.47 -15.89 -10.23
C GLU A 40 -0.37 -14.83 -10.41
N SER A 41 -0.10 -14.03 -9.37
CA SER A 41 0.99 -13.04 -9.36
C SER A 41 2.34 -13.71 -9.63
N LEU A 42 2.65 -14.81 -8.94
CA LEU A 42 3.89 -15.58 -9.15
C LEU A 42 4.04 -16.15 -10.57
N ARG A 43 2.95 -16.27 -11.33
CA ARG A 43 2.96 -16.73 -12.72
C ARG A 43 2.89 -15.60 -13.74
N ALA A 44 2.54 -14.38 -13.30
CA ALA A 44 2.47 -13.22 -14.17
C ALA A 44 3.88 -12.65 -14.46
N PRO A 45 4.10 -12.08 -15.65
CA PRO A 45 5.37 -11.41 -15.96
C PRO A 45 5.73 -10.36 -14.93
N GLY A 46 6.96 -10.43 -14.41
CA GLY A 46 7.45 -9.51 -13.39
C GLY A 46 6.86 -9.73 -12.00
N GLU A 47 6.14 -10.83 -11.75
CA GLU A 47 5.60 -11.23 -10.44
C GLU A 47 5.04 -10.05 -9.60
N PRO A 48 4.10 -9.27 -10.17
CA PRO A 48 3.75 -7.96 -9.66
C PRO A 48 2.92 -8.04 -8.38
N TYR A 49 3.19 -7.16 -7.43
CA TYR A 49 2.32 -6.93 -6.29
C TYR A 49 2.37 -5.49 -5.80
N LEU A 50 1.21 -4.99 -5.41
CA LEU A 50 1.06 -3.72 -4.70
C LEU A 50 1.22 -3.97 -3.20
N TYR A 51 2.12 -3.24 -2.57
CA TYR A 51 2.48 -3.31 -1.16
C TYR A 51 2.10 -2.01 -0.46
N ILE A 52 1.47 -2.09 0.71
CA ILE A 52 1.12 -0.92 1.53
C ILE A 52 1.73 -1.11 2.91
N ASN A 53 2.49 -0.13 3.37
CA ASN A 53 3.05 -0.07 4.71
C ASN A 53 2.53 1.17 5.43
N ILE A 54 2.12 1.01 6.69
CA ILE A 54 1.64 2.11 7.53
C ILE A 54 2.40 2.03 8.85
N ASN A 55 3.12 3.10 9.16
CA ASN A 55 3.80 3.25 10.44
C ASN A 55 3.12 4.36 11.22
N VAL A 56 2.83 4.12 12.50
CA VAL A 56 2.32 5.13 13.42
C VAL A 56 3.15 5.09 14.68
N ASN A 57 3.68 6.24 15.09
CA ASN A 57 4.37 6.34 16.37
C ASN A 57 3.36 6.74 17.45
N VAL A 58 3.00 5.77 18.27
CA VAL A 58 2.04 5.92 19.38
C VAL A 58 2.71 6.22 20.73
N ALA A 59 3.98 6.61 20.74
CA ALA A 59 4.68 6.96 21.98
C ALA A 59 3.89 8.04 22.72
N LYS A 60 3.79 7.91 24.05
CA LYS A 60 3.12 8.91 24.89
C LYS A 60 3.86 10.24 24.75
N THR A 61 3.22 11.23 24.15
CA THR A 61 3.69 12.62 24.15
C THR A 61 2.73 13.49 24.95
N GLU A 62 3.14 14.71 25.32
CA GLU A 62 2.27 15.66 26.02
C GLU A 62 1.07 16.11 25.17
N SER A 63 1.18 15.95 23.85
CA SER A 63 0.10 16.13 22.88
C SER A 63 -0.52 14.78 22.48
N ASP A 64 -1.84 14.68 22.37
CA ASP A 64 -2.52 13.49 21.82
C ASP A 64 -2.38 13.39 20.28
N ILE A 65 -1.23 13.79 19.74
CA ILE A 65 -0.89 13.85 18.31
C ILE A 65 0.16 12.79 18.01
N TYR A 66 -0.13 11.93 17.03
CA TYR A 66 0.71 10.80 16.64
C TYR A 66 1.20 10.97 15.20
N PRO A 67 2.51 11.03 14.97
CA PRO A 67 3.03 11.07 13.62
C PRO A 67 2.90 9.70 12.94
N TYR A 68 2.64 9.73 11.64
CA TYR A 68 2.51 8.53 10.83
C TYR A 68 3.20 8.68 9.47
N SER A 69 3.51 7.54 8.85
CA SER A 69 3.89 7.44 7.44
C SER A 69 3.06 6.35 6.75
N ILE A 70 2.78 6.57 5.47
CA ILE A 70 2.16 5.57 4.59
C ILE A 70 3.04 5.47 3.34
N ASP A 71 3.42 4.24 2.99
CA ASP A 71 4.11 3.92 1.76
C ASP A 71 3.27 2.96 0.93
N MET A 72 3.00 3.30 -0.33
CA MET A 72 2.34 2.45 -1.31
C MET A 72 3.28 2.20 -2.48
N LEU A 73 3.69 0.94 -2.63
CA LEU A 73 4.75 0.53 -3.54
C LEU A 73 4.21 -0.51 -4.51
N PHE A 74 4.36 -0.27 -5.82
CA PHE A 74 4.21 -1.31 -6.82
C PHE A 74 5.57 -1.97 -7.04
N ILE A 75 5.65 -3.25 -6.72
CA ILE A 75 6.89 -4.02 -6.73
C ILE A 75 6.81 -5.08 -7.81
N GLN A 76 7.89 -5.21 -8.57
CA GLN A 76 8.01 -6.18 -9.65
C GLN A 76 9.40 -6.83 -9.62
N LYS A 77 9.45 -8.09 -10.07
CA LYS A 77 10.70 -8.77 -10.41
C LYS A 77 11.30 -8.15 -11.66
N VAL A 78 12.55 -7.69 -11.56
CA VAL A 78 13.32 -7.02 -12.61
C VAL A 78 14.64 -7.75 -12.85
N SER A 79 15.25 -7.56 -14.01
CA SER A 79 16.61 -8.00 -14.33
C SER A 79 17.62 -6.85 -14.22
N LEU A 80 18.86 -7.15 -13.85
CA LEU A 80 19.91 -6.14 -13.74
C LEU A 80 20.59 -5.91 -15.10
N LEU A 81 20.79 -4.66 -15.50
CA LEU A 81 21.53 -4.35 -16.74
C LEU A 81 22.95 -4.91 -16.76
N ARG A 82 23.61 -4.95 -15.59
CA ARG A 82 24.97 -5.49 -15.44
C ARG A 82 25.04 -7.00 -15.70
N ASP A 83 23.99 -7.74 -15.35
CA ASP A 83 23.86 -9.17 -15.62
C ASP A 83 22.38 -9.54 -15.70
N PRO A 84 21.80 -9.62 -16.92
CA PRO A 84 20.37 -9.89 -17.10
C PRO A 84 19.90 -11.25 -16.61
N LYS A 85 20.81 -12.19 -16.29
CA LYS A 85 20.45 -13.48 -15.69
C LYS A 85 20.10 -13.35 -14.21
N LEU A 86 20.57 -12.29 -13.55
CA LEU A 86 20.24 -12.01 -12.16
C LEU A 86 18.93 -11.23 -12.11
N THR A 87 18.02 -11.71 -11.27
CA THR A 87 16.74 -11.04 -11.00
C THR A 87 16.63 -10.64 -9.55
N SER A 88 15.90 -9.56 -9.28
CA SER A 88 15.57 -9.07 -7.94
C SER A 88 14.18 -8.44 -7.97
N TYR A 89 13.60 -8.16 -6.81
CA TYR A 89 12.42 -7.30 -6.73
C TYR A 89 12.86 -5.84 -6.60
N ALA A 90 12.16 -4.95 -7.28
CA ALA A 90 12.36 -3.51 -7.22
C ALA A 90 11.01 -2.80 -7.20
N VAL A 91 10.99 -1.64 -6.52
CA VAL A 91 9.88 -0.70 -6.61
C VAL A 91 9.92 -0.06 -8.00
N THR A 92 8.87 -0.24 -8.79
CA THR A 92 8.73 0.33 -10.14
C THR A 92 7.79 1.52 -10.18
N TRP A 93 6.96 1.67 -9.15
CA TRP A 93 6.13 2.85 -8.90
C TRP A 93 5.90 3.00 -7.40
N SER A 94 5.83 4.23 -6.90
CA SER A 94 5.49 4.49 -5.50
C SER A 94 4.75 5.80 -5.31
N THR A 95 3.96 5.83 -4.25
CA THR A 95 3.47 7.06 -3.63
C THR A 95 3.51 6.87 -2.11
N GLY A 96 3.48 7.97 -1.38
CA GLY A 96 3.50 7.92 0.07
C GLY A 96 3.32 9.29 0.66
N GLY A 97 3.28 9.34 1.99
CA GLY A 97 3.10 10.57 2.72
C GLY A 97 3.38 10.40 4.19
N VAL A 98 3.69 11.52 4.83
CA VAL A 98 3.82 11.63 6.28
C VAL A 98 2.79 12.61 6.79
N GLY A 99 2.33 12.40 8.02
CA GLY A 99 1.35 13.27 8.64
C GLY A 99 1.30 13.11 10.14
N SER A 100 0.29 13.71 10.75
CA SER A 100 0.03 13.56 12.17
C SER A 100 -1.48 13.51 12.41
N ILE A 101 -1.91 12.61 13.29
CA ILE A 101 -3.31 12.41 13.63
C ILE A 101 -3.53 12.58 15.13
N ALA A 102 -4.69 13.09 15.52
CA ALA A 102 -5.11 13.00 16.92
C ALA A 102 -5.67 11.61 17.24
N LYS A 103 -5.60 11.18 18.51
CA LYS A 103 -6.03 9.83 18.96
C LYS A 103 -7.35 9.30 18.38
N PRO A 104 -8.46 10.07 18.33
CA PRO A 104 -9.74 9.54 17.88
C PRO A 104 -9.90 9.45 16.35
N ILE A 105 -8.86 9.76 15.56
CA ILE A 105 -9.02 9.98 14.11
C ILE A 105 -8.30 8.94 13.23
N LEU A 106 -8.43 7.66 13.58
CA LEU A 106 -7.98 6.56 12.72
C LEU A 106 -8.69 6.49 11.36
N SER A 107 -9.90 7.06 11.25
CA SER A 107 -10.60 7.20 9.97
C SER A 107 -9.78 8.04 8.97
N GLN A 108 -9.03 9.04 9.44
CA GLN A 108 -8.15 9.85 8.57
C GLN A 108 -7.02 9.02 7.93
N LEU A 109 -6.51 8.00 8.63
CA LEU A 109 -5.51 7.10 8.03
C LEU A 109 -6.13 6.27 6.92
N ARG A 110 -7.33 5.74 7.14
CA ARG A 110 -8.06 5.00 6.11
C ARG A 110 -8.34 5.89 4.90
N GLU A 111 -8.85 7.10 5.11
CA GLU A 111 -9.09 8.08 4.04
C GLU A 111 -7.80 8.41 3.28
N SER A 112 -6.68 8.56 4.00
CA SER A 112 -5.36 8.80 3.38
C SER A 112 -4.93 7.64 2.49
N VAL A 113 -5.09 6.39 2.94
CA VAL A 113 -4.80 5.21 2.12
C VAL A 113 -5.72 5.17 0.92
N GLU A 114 -7.03 5.38 1.10
CA GLU A 114 -7.99 5.37 0.01
C GLU A 114 -7.68 6.44 -1.05
N ALA A 115 -7.23 7.64 -0.65
CA ALA A 115 -6.78 8.67 -1.56
C ALA A 115 -5.50 8.27 -2.31
N MET A 116 -4.55 7.60 -1.66
CA MET A 116 -3.35 7.07 -2.33
C MET A 116 -3.70 5.97 -3.34
N VAL A 117 -4.74 5.17 -3.08
CA VAL A 117 -5.24 4.20 -4.05
C VAL A 117 -5.80 4.90 -5.29
N ASP A 118 -6.47 6.04 -5.14
CA ASP A 118 -6.93 6.82 -6.31
C ASP A 118 -5.76 7.29 -7.16
N VAL A 119 -4.68 7.76 -6.53
CA VAL A 119 -3.45 8.15 -7.22
C VAL A 119 -2.85 6.96 -7.99
N PHE A 120 -2.79 5.79 -7.36
CA PHE A 120 -2.32 4.57 -8.04
C PHE A 120 -3.24 4.17 -9.20
N VAL A 121 -4.55 4.17 -9.01
CA VAL A 121 -5.53 3.81 -10.05
C VAL A 121 -5.37 4.71 -11.26
N ASN A 122 -5.29 6.02 -11.05
CA ASN A 122 -5.11 6.99 -12.13
C ASN A 122 -3.80 6.75 -12.89
N ALA A 123 -2.69 6.58 -12.17
CA ALA A 123 -1.39 6.28 -12.78
C ALA A 123 -1.41 4.95 -13.56
N TYR A 124 -2.00 3.90 -12.98
CA TYR A 124 -2.11 2.59 -13.61
C TYR A 124 -2.90 2.65 -14.92
N LEU A 125 -4.06 3.31 -14.92
CA LEU A 125 -4.92 3.41 -16.10
C LEU A 125 -4.33 4.29 -17.21
N MET A 126 -3.55 5.32 -16.86
CA MET A 126 -2.84 6.14 -17.85
C MET A 126 -1.75 5.35 -18.59
N GLU A 127 -1.01 4.51 -17.87
CA GLU A 127 0.09 3.71 -18.43
C GLU A 127 -0.38 2.37 -19.03
N ASN A 128 -1.61 1.94 -18.75
CA ASN A 128 -2.20 0.71 -19.26
C ASN A 128 -3.56 0.98 -19.94
N PRO A 129 -3.58 1.78 -21.03
CA PRO A 129 -4.80 2.00 -21.80
C PRO A 129 -5.32 0.68 -22.40
N LYS A 130 -6.64 0.60 -22.54
CA LYS A 130 -7.33 -0.59 -23.08
C LYS A 130 -7.02 -0.86 -24.54
#